data_AF-A0A078H1X4-F1
#
_entry.id   AF-A0A078H1X4-F1
#
_cell.length_a   1.000
_cell.length_b   1.000
_cell.length_c   1.000
_cell.angle_alpha   90.00
_cell.angle_beta   90.00
_cell.angle_gamma   90.00
#
_symmetry.space_group_name_H-M   'P 1'
#
loop_
_entity.id
_entity.type
_entity.pdbx_description
1 polymer ?
#
loop_
_entity_poly.entity_id
_entity_poly.type
_entity_poly.pdbx_seq_one_letter_code
_entity_poly.pdbx_strand_id
1 'polypeptide(L)'
;MKNSRRLSDLLWEIGKRFSIEDMSRYDLKYLDEDNEWVLLTCDEDVEECVDVCRTTPSHTIKLLLHASSHHFPERSSPTGYTLWQ
;
A
#
# COMPACT_ATOMS: atom_id res chain seq x y z
N MET A 1 0.22 0.86 26.64
CA MET A 1 -0.37 0.63 25.30
C MET A 1 0.74 0.08 24.43
N LYS A 2 0.61 -1.16 23.92
CA LYS A 2 1.61 -1.68 22.99
C LYS A 2 1.40 -0.95 21.67
N ASN A 3 2.39 -0.16 21.25
CA ASN A 3 2.44 0.40 19.91
C ASN A 3 2.71 -0.79 18.98
N SER A 4 1.65 -1.46 18.55
CA SER A 4 1.72 -2.59 17.64
C SER A 4 2.21 -2.06 16.29
N ARG A 5 3.44 -2.40 15.88
CA ARG A 5 4.03 -2.02 14.59
C ARG A 5 3.59 -2.96 13.46
N ARG A 6 2.36 -3.45 13.53
CA ARG A 6 1.87 -4.41 12.54
C ARG A 6 1.43 -3.70 11.28
N LEU A 7 1.77 -4.27 10.13
CA LEU A 7 1.34 -3.80 8.83
C LEU A 7 -0.18 -3.75 8.73
N SER A 8 -0.88 -4.73 9.31
CA SER A 8 -2.35 -4.75 9.34
C SER A 8 -2.94 -3.51 10.03
N ASP A 9 -2.33 -3.06 11.12
CA ASP A 9 -2.82 -1.93 11.90
C ASP A 9 -2.56 -0.62 11.13
N LEU A 10 -1.41 -0.52 10.47
CA LEU A 10 -1.08 0.61 9.59
C LEU A 10 -2.03 0.70 8.40
N LEU A 11 -2.25 -0.41 7.69
CA LEU A 11 -3.17 -0.46 6.55
C LEU A 11 -4.60 -0.09 6.96
N TRP A 12 -5.06 -0.57 8.12
CA TRP A 12 -6.36 -0.21 8.68
C TRP A 12 -6.49 1.29 8.95
N GLU A 13 -5.49 1.89 9.59
CA GLU A 13 -5.47 3.31 9.93
C GLU A 13 -5.38 4.22 8.70
N ILE A 14 -4.70 3.77 7.64
CA ILE A 14 -4.66 4.44 6.34
C ILE A 14 -6.03 4.32 5.65
N GLY A 15 -6.58 3.10 5.54
CA GLY A 15 -7.88 2.87 4.92
C GLY A 15 -8.97 3.73 5.56
N LYS A 16 -9.00 3.81 6.89
CA LYS A 16 -9.91 4.68 7.64
C LYS A 16 -9.72 6.16 7.33
N ARG A 17 -8.48 6.66 7.22
CA ARG A 17 -8.20 8.09 6.94
C ARG A 17 -8.61 8.52 5.53
N PHE A 18 -8.44 7.63 4.56
CA PHE A 18 -8.77 7.90 3.16
C PHE A 18 -10.17 7.41 2.75
N SER A 19 -10.94 6.85 3.69
CA SER A 19 -12.24 6.23 3.40
C SER A 19 -12.16 5.14 2.32
N ILE A 20 -11.10 4.32 2.38
CA ILE A 20 -10.86 3.19 1.49
C ILE A 20 -11.31 1.92 2.22
N GLU A 21 -12.30 1.23 1.65
CA GLU A 21 -12.86 -0.01 2.21
C GLU A 21 -11.97 -1.23 1.88
N ASP A 22 -11.39 -1.26 0.68
CA ASP A 22 -10.63 -2.38 0.15
C ASP A 22 -9.18 -1.97 -0.12
N MET A 23 -8.33 -2.14 0.89
CA MET A 23 -6.89 -1.85 0.79
C MET A 23 -6.14 -2.85 -0.10
N SER A 24 -6.73 -4.00 -0.48
CA SER A 24 -6.07 -4.97 -1.37
C SER A 24 -5.81 -4.43 -2.77
N ARG A 25 -6.49 -3.34 -3.15
CA ARG A 25 -6.33 -2.66 -4.43
C ARG A 25 -5.14 -1.71 -4.46
N TYR A 26 -4.41 -1.56 -3.37
CA TYR A 26 -3.33 -0.58 -3.25
C TYR A 26 -2.05 -1.22 -2.74
N ASP A 27 -0.95 -0.80 -3.33
CA ASP A 27 0.38 -1.02 -2.81
C ASP A 27 0.74 0.11 -1.85
N LEU A 28 1.31 -0.23 -0.70
CA LEU A 28 1.83 0.74 0.25
C LEU A 28 3.35 0.72 0.22
N LYS A 29 3.96 1.88 -0.01
CA LYS A 29 5.42 2.04 -0.05
C LYS A 29 5.90 3.08 0.95
N TYR A 30 7.12 2.95 1.44
CA TYR A 30 7.82 3.99 2.19
C TYR A 30 9.01 4.52 1.38
N LEU A 31 9.45 5.74 1.68
CA LEU A 31 10.70 6.30 1.14
C LEU A 31 11.84 5.99 2.11
N ASP A 32 12.87 5.27 1.67
CA ASP A 32 14.03 4.92 2.48
C ASP A 32 15.12 6.01 2.51
N GLU A 33 16.26 5.70 3.11
CA GLU A 33 17.42 6.61 3.25
C GLU A 33 18.13 6.89 1.92
N ASP A 34 17.98 6.00 0.93
CA ASP A 34 18.53 6.13 -0.42
C ASP A 34 17.56 6.85 -1.39
N ASN A 35 16.46 7.40 -0.85
CA ASN A 35 15.38 8.05 -1.59
C ASN A 35 14.66 7.11 -2.58
N GLU A 36 14.60 5.81 -2.30
CA GLU A 36 13.90 4.82 -3.09
C GLU A 36 12.53 4.47 -2.47
N TRP A 37 11.53 4.21 -3.32
CA TRP A 37 10.20 3.79 -2.88
C TRP A 37 10.15 2.28 -2.71
N VAL A 38 10.23 1.81 -1.46
CA VAL A 38 10.26 0.39 -1.10
C VAL A 38 8.88 -0.09 -0.66
N LEU A 39 8.47 -1.26 -1.15
CA LEU A 39 7.16 -1.86 -0.86
C LEU A 39 7.11 -2.41 0.57
N LEU A 40 6.04 -2.09 1.31
CA LEU A 40 5.74 -2.73 2.60
C LEU A 40 4.95 -4.01 2.35
N THR A 41 5.50 -5.14 2.77
CA THR A 41 4.93 -6.48 2.55
C THR A 41 4.72 -7.26 3.85
N CYS A 42 5.46 -6.92 4.91
CA CYS A 42 5.37 -7.59 6.20
C CYS A 42 5.55 -6.62 7.39
N ASP A 43 5.42 -7.16 8.60
CA ASP A 43 5.61 -6.39 9.83
C ASP A 43 7.07 -5.92 10.00
N GLU A 44 8.06 -6.67 9.50
CA GLU A 44 9.49 -6.33 9.57
C GLU A 44 9.81 -5.05 8.76
N ASP A 45 9.24 -4.91 7.56
CA ASP A 45 9.37 -3.69 6.75
C ASP A 45 8.82 -2.45 7.49
N VAL A 46 7.78 -2.62 8.31
CA VAL A 46 7.21 -1.53 9.13
C VAL A 46 8.16 -1.15 10.26
N GLU A 47 8.88 -2.11 10.84
CA GLU A 47 9.89 -1.81 11.85
C GLU A 47 11.05 -1.02 11.25
N GLU A 48 11.55 -1.44 10.08
CA GLU A 48 12.61 -0.74 9.35
C GLU A 48 12.20 0.69 8.98
N CYS A 49 10.98 0.90 8.45
CA CYS A 49 10.54 2.25 8.07
C CYS A 49 10.46 3.21 9.27
N VAL A 50 10.15 2.70 10.47
CA VAL A 50 10.15 3.50 11.70
C VAL A 50 11.57 3.78 12.17
N ASP A 51 12.53 2.89 11.90
CA ASP A 51 13.92 3.15 12.23
C ASP A 51 14.54 4.19 11.26
N VAL A 52 14.19 4.16 9.97
CA VAL A 52 14.49 5.25 9.02
C VAL A 52 13.88 6.59 9.50
N CYS A 53 12.66 6.57 10.03
CA CYS A 53 12.05 7.78 10.60
C CYS A 53 12.91 8.43 11.69
N ARG A 54 13.56 7.61 12.53
CA ARG A 54 14.40 8.07 13.64
C ARG A 54 15.72 8.66 13.19
N THR A 55 16.21 8.27 12.02
CA THR A 55 17.44 8.83 11.42
C THR A 55 17.15 10.10 10.61
N THR A 56 15.91 10.29 10.14
CA THR A 56 15.52 11.51 9.40
C THR A 56 15.28 12.73 10.31
N PRO A 57 15.71 13.95 9.91
CA PRO A 57 15.53 15.16 10.72
C PRO A 57 14.07 15.52 11.01
N SER A 58 13.16 15.19 10.09
CA SER A 58 11.73 15.53 10.22
C SER A 58 10.98 14.61 11.18
N HIS A 59 11.56 13.47 11.57
CA HIS A 59 10.89 12.44 12.38
C HIS A 59 9.53 12.05 11.79
N THR A 60 9.45 11.98 10.46
CA THR A 60 8.24 11.62 9.73
C THR A 60 8.55 10.59 8.65
N ILE A 61 7.69 9.59 8.54
CA ILE A 61 7.74 8.59 7.46
C ILE A 61 6.97 9.14 6.27
N LYS A 62 7.59 9.12 5.10
CA LYS A 62 6.87 9.37 3.83
C LYS A 62 6.30 8.05 3.34
N LEU A 63 4.98 8.02 3.19
CA LEU A 63 4.25 6.88 2.64
C LEU A 63 3.63 7.25 1.30
N LEU A 64 3.68 6.32 0.36
CA LEU A 64 3.01 6.40 -0.93
C LEU A 64 2.00 5.26 -1.02
N LEU A 65 0.74 5.62 -1.21
CA LEU A 65 -0.32 4.67 -1.54
C LEU A 65 -0.52 4.69 -3.06
N HIS A 66 -0.31 3.55 -3.72
CA HIS A 66 -0.36 3.44 -5.18
C HIS A 66 -1.43 2.42 -5.58
N ALA A 67 -2.28 2.74 -6.56
CA ALA A 67 -3.23 1.76 -7.08
C ALA A 67 -2.50 0.57 -7.70
N SER A 68 -2.73 -0.62 -7.17
CA SER A 68 -2.12 -1.86 -7.65
C SER A 68 -2.69 -2.19 -9.05
N SER A 69 -1.80 -2.54 -9.97
CA SER A 69 -2.21 -2.95 -11.32
C SER A 69 -2.78 -4.38 -11.36
N HIS A 70 -2.58 -5.15 -10.28
CA HIS A 70 -2.99 -6.55 -10.17
C HIS A 70 -4.50 -6.74 -9.97
N HIS A 71 -5.24 -5.68 -9.62
CA HIS A 71 -6.65 -5.74 -9.25
C HIS A 71 -7.58 -4.97 -10.20
N PHE A 72 -7.12 -4.57 -11.39
CA PHE A 72 -8.09 -4.15 -12.42
C PHE A 72 -8.80 -5.40 -12.92
N PRO A 73 -10.11 -5.60 -12.65
CA PRO A 73 -10.87 -6.55 -13.44
C PRO A 73 -10.72 -6.06 -14.87
N GLU A 74 -10.08 -6.88 -15.70
CA GLU A 74 -10.00 -6.69 -17.13
C GLU A 74 -11.40 -6.32 -17.60
N ARG A 75 -11.62 -5.04 -17.92
CA ARG A 75 -12.91 -4.56 -18.44
C ARG A 75 -13.18 -5.49 -19.61
N SER A 76 -14.19 -6.33 -19.47
CA SER A 76 -14.55 -7.33 -20.46
C SER A 76 -14.62 -6.64 -21.80
N SER A 77 -13.65 -6.92 -22.68
CA SER A 77 -13.70 -6.45 -24.05
C SER A 77 -14.88 -7.17 -24.69
N PRO A 78 -15.93 -6.47 -25.17
CA PRO A 78 -16.99 -7.12 -25.92
C PRO A 78 -16.46 -7.39 -27.32
N THR A 79 -15.76 -8.51 -27.49
CA THR A 79 -15.37 -9.03 -28.81
C THR A 79 -15.65 -10.52 -28.85
N GLY A 80 -16.68 -10.93 -29.60
CA GLY A 80 -16.86 -12.33 -29.96
C GLY A 80 -18.30 -12.75 -30.22
N TYR A 81 -18.79 -12.44 -31.42
CA TYR A 81 -20.01 -12.89 -32.10
C TYR A 81 -20.62 -14.25 -31.71
N THR A 82 -21.96 -14.32 -31.71
CA THR A 82 -22.68 -15.47 -32.29
C THR A 82 -23.91 -14.97 -33.05
N LEU A 83 -23.82 -15.01 -34.37
CA LEU A 83 -24.96 -15.02 -35.30
C LEU A 83 -25.46 -16.48 -35.40
N TRP A 84 -26.79 -16.63 -35.50
CA TRP A 84 -27.59 -17.86 -35.75
C TRP A 84 -27.96 -18.73 -34.55
N GLN A 85 -29.13 -18.47 -33.96
CA GLN A 85 -30.34 -19.32 -34.01
C GLN A 85 -31.57 -18.52 -33.58
#